data_AF-A0A6N3EWD9-F1
#
_entry.id   AF-A0A6N3EWD9-F1
#
_cell.length_a   1.000
_cell.length_b   1.000
_cell.length_c   1.000
_cell.angle_alpha   90.00
_cell.angle_beta   90.00
_cell.angle_gamma   90.00
#
_symmetry.space_group_name_H-M   'P 1'
#
loop_
_entity.id
_entity.type
_entity.pdbx_description
1 polymer ?
#
loop_
_entity_poly.entity_id
_entity_poly.type
_entity_poly.pdbx_seq_one_letter_code
_entity_poly.pdbx_strand_id
1 'polypeptide(L)'
;MKRVKAFWNSIWKNDRRLVALCYAVFLAGSILASLYGFAEDAYQRARGNVAQTEISGAQEDVFALTDLEQEGDLYTSTSVDPRMELDLAAVSPTGVPAYVRRVTVRVTFLNMDPGELSVFYKPRADMEEYDATYRVWAHKEAEDGVYTFTLPRGALYGLRLDPGIYSGMQFRLKSVIINEPRGFFEWFLPTRPWLLCLVVVPLLTASVLKYLALAAAALGARRAGGKT
;
A
#
# COMPACT_ATOMS: atom_id res chain seq x y z
N MET A 1 18.57 -5.94 37.74
CA MET A 1 19.62 -6.32 36.74
C MET A 1 19.92 -7.83 36.65
N LYS A 2 20.17 -8.58 37.75
CA LYS A 2 20.49 -10.03 37.68
C LYS A 2 19.40 -10.88 37.00
N ARG A 3 18.12 -10.65 37.34
CA ARG A 3 16.97 -11.36 36.75
C ARG A 3 16.81 -11.12 35.24
N VAL A 4 17.07 -9.89 34.79
CA VAL A 4 17.01 -9.51 33.37
C VAL A 4 18.10 -10.24 32.57
N LYS A 5 19.33 -10.28 33.08
CA LYS A 5 20.42 -11.04 32.43
C LYS A 5 20.12 -12.54 32.36
N ALA A 6 19.57 -13.13 33.42
CA ALA A 6 19.18 -14.54 33.44
C ALA A 6 18.08 -14.86 32.42
N PHE A 7 17.09 -13.97 32.29
CA PHE A 7 16.04 -14.07 31.29
C PHE A 7 16.60 -14.05 29.86
N TRP A 8 17.42 -13.04 29.53
CA TRP A 8 18.07 -12.95 28.21
C TRP A 8 18.93 -14.17 27.89
N ASN A 9 19.73 -14.65 28.85
CA ASN A 9 20.53 -15.86 28.66
C ASN A 9 19.67 -17.10 28.42
N SER A 10 18.47 -17.17 28.99
CA SER A 10 17.56 -18.28 28.75
C SER A 10 16.95 -18.26 27.35
N ILE A 11 16.76 -17.08 26.74
CA ILE A 11 16.24 -16.96 25.38
C ILE A 11 17.23 -17.58 24.39
N TRP A 12 18.51 -17.22 24.50
CA TRP A 12 19.57 -17.72 23.62
C TRP A 12 19.84 -19.23 23.75
N LYS A 13 19.53 -19.81 24.91
CA LYS A 13 19.67 -21.25 25.16
C LYS A 13 18.46 -22.08 24.71
N ASN A 14 17.30 -21.46 24.49
CA ASN A 14 16.06 -22.17 24.20
C ASN A 14 15.46 -21.67 22.88
N ASP A 15 15.49 -22.53 21.86
CA ASP A 15 15.09 -22.17 20.51
C ASP A 15 13.62 -21.73 20.43
N ARG A 16 12.72 -22.35 21.22
CA ARG A 16 11.30 -21.95 21.26
C ARG A 16 11.14 -20.53 21.83
N ARG A 17 11.94 -20.15 22.83
CA ARG A 17 11.91 -18.80 23.42
C ARG A 17 12.47 -17.76 22.45
N LEU A 18 13.51 -18.11 21.69
CA LEU A 18 14.06 -17.23 20.65
C LEU A 18 13.04 -16.98 19.54
N VAL A 19 12.40 -18.05 19.03
CA VAL A 19 11.33 -17.93 18.03
C VAL A 19 10.20 -17.06 18.55
N ALA A 20 9.69 -17.33 19.76
CA ALA A 20 8.61 -16.53 20.37
C ALA A 20 8.99 -15.04 20.50
N LEU A 21 10.24 -14.75 20.87
CA LEU A 21 10.73 -13.36 20.93
C LEU A 21 10.70 -12.70 19.54
N CYS A 22 11.18 -13.39 18.50
CA CYS A 22 11.17 -12.85 17.13
C CYS A 22 9.75 -12.54 16.65
N TYR A 23 8.78 -13.41 16.95
CA TYR A 23 7.36 -13.14 16.66
C TYR A 23 6.83 -11.93 17.44
N ALA A 24 7.13 -11.84 18.74
CA ALA A 24 6.70 -10.71 19.57
C ALA A 24 7.27 -9.37 19.07
N VAL A 25 8.55 -9.35 18.69
CA VAL A 25 9.21 -8.16 18.13
C VAL A 25 8.61 -7.79 16.78
N PHE A 26 8.37 -8.76 15.90
CA PHE A 26 7.74 -8.51 14.60
C PHE A 26 6.33 -7.91 14.74
N LEU A 27 5.51 -8.47 15.65
CA LEU A 27 4.17 -7.95 15.93
C LEU A 27 4.21 -6.55 16.53
N ALA A 28 5.09 -6.31 17.52
CA ALA A 28 5.27 -4.99 18.11
C ALA A 28 5.72 -3.96 17.07
N GLY A 29 6.69 -4.32 16.20
CA GLY A 29 7.15 -3.49 15.10
C GLY A 29 6.03 -3.17 14.10
N SER A 30 5.19 -4.17 13.79
CA SER A 30 4.04 -3.98 12.90
C SER A 30 3.02 -2.99 13.48
N ILE A 31 2.69 -3.13 14.77
CA ILE A 31 1.78 -2.20 15.48
C ILE A 31 2.35 -0.78 15.48
N LEU A 32 3.65 -0.63 15.79
CA LEU A 32 4.32 0.67 15.77
C LEU A 32 4.34 1.29 14.37
N ALA A 33 4.56 0.50 13.32
CA ALA A 33 4.52 0.98 11.95
C ALA A 33 3.11 1.45 11.54
N SER A 34 2.06 0.72 11.93
CA SER A 34 0.67 1.13 11.72
C SER A 34 0.33 2.42 12.49
N LEU A 35 0.74 2.51 13.77
CA LEU A 35 0.55 3.72 14.58
C LEU A 35 1.28 4.93 14.01
N TYR A 36 2.53 4.76 13.58
CA TYR A 36 3.27 5.79 12.87
C TYR A 36 2.53 6.21 11.60
N GLY A 37 1.95 5.25 10.87
CA GLY A 37 1.14 5.52 9.71
C GLY A 37 -0.07 6.39 9.97
N PHE A 38 -0.86 5.98 10.95
CA PHE A 38 -2.01 6.75 11.41
C PHE A 38 -1.61 8.16 11.87
N ALA A 39 -0.57 8.28 12.70
CA ALA A 39 -0.13 9.57 13.24
C ALA A 39 0.40 10.51 12.15
N GLU A 40 1.17 9.99 11.20
CA GLU A 40 1.69 10.77 10.08
C GLU A 40 0.55 11.23 9.15
N ASP A 41 -0.41 10.36 8.83
CA ASP A 41 -1.56 10.72 8.01
C ASP A 41 -2.43 11.79 8.71
N ALA A 42 -2.72 11.59 10.00
CA ALA A 42 -3.48 12.55 10.80
C ALA A 42 -2.78 13.93 10.86
N TYR A 43 -1.46 13.94 11.00
CA TYR A 43 -0.66 15.17 10.97
C TYR A 43 -0.76 15.88 9.62
N GLN A 44 -0.65 15.15 8.51
CA GLN A 44 -0.72 15.73 7.17
C GLN A 44 -2.13 16.24 6.83
N ARG A 45 -3.17 15.53 7.28
CA ARG A 45 -4.56 15.98 7.18
C ARG A 45 -4.79 17.27 7.98
N ALA A 46 -4.27 17.34 9.21
CA ALA A 46 -4.37 18.55 10.03
C ALA A 46 -3.66 19.77 9.40
N ARG A 47 -2.63 19.55 8.58
CA ARG A 47 -1.96 20.59 7.79
C ARG A 47 -2.68 20.96 6.49
N GLY A 48 -3.75 20.26 6.13
CA GLY A 48 -4.45 20.43 4.86
C GLY A 48 -3.75 19.79 3.65
N ASN A 49 -2.63 19.09 3.85
CA ASN A 49 -1.88 18.46 2.77
C ASN A 49 -2.63 17.27 2.15
N VAL A 50 -3.38 16.54 2.97
CA VAL A 50 -4.15 15.34 2.58
C VAL A 50 -5.63 15.66 2.70
N ALA A 51 -6.13 16.47 1.78
CA ALA A 51 -7.56 16.80 1.71
C ALA A 51 -8.33 15.69 0.96
N GLN A 52 -9.55 15.40 1.40
CA GLN A 52 -10.45 14.52 0.67
C GLN A 52 -11.06 15.31 -0.50
N THR A 53 -11.02 14.72 -1.69
CA THR A 53 -11.69 15.26 -2.89
C THR A 53 -12.54 14.16 -3.49
N GLU A 54 -13.82 14.43 -3.73
CA GLU A 54 -14.71 13.52 -4.44
C GLU A 54 -14.99 14.07 -5.83
N ILE A 55 -14.78 13.23 -6.84
CA ILE A 55 -15.07 13.50 -8.24
C ILE A 55 -16.29 12.64 -8.60
N SER A 56 -17.37 13.29 -9.02
CA SER A 56 -18.54 12.57 -9.53
C SER A 56 -18.18 11.88 -10.83
N GLY A 57 -18.61 10.63 -11.02
CA GLY A 57 -18.38 9.94 -12.29
C GLY A 57 -19.22 10.49 -13.44
N ALA A 58 -20.22 11.33 -13.16
CA ALA A 58 -20.94 12.09 -14.19
C ALA A 58 -20.25 13.42 -14.57
N GLN A 59 -19.14 13.77 -13.90
CA GLN A 59 -18.46 15.03 -14.15
C GLN A 59 -17.66 14.94 -15.45
N GLU A 60 -17.95 15.85 -16.38
CA GLU A 60 -17.23 15.98 -17.64
C GLU A 60 -15.95 16.81 -17.47
N ASP A 61 -15.00 16.65 -18.39
CA ASP A 61 -13.73 17.41 -18.49
C ASP A 61 -12.74 17.33 -17.31
N VAL A 62 -13.02 16.53 -16.27
CA VAL A 62 -12.05 16.31 -15.17
C VAL A 62 -10.98 15.30 -15.54
N PHE A 63 -11.37 14.27 -16.28
CA PHE A 63 -10.47 13.25 -16.78
C PHE A 63 -10.18 13.49 -18.25
N ALA A 64 -8.91 13.45 -18.64
CA ALA A 64 -8.54 13.28 -20.03
C ALA A 64 -8.76 11.81 -20.40
N LEU A 65 -9.78 11.57 -21.23
CA LEU A 65 -10.18 10.23 -21.65
C LEU A 65 -9.40 9.79 -22.88
N THR A 66 -8.89 8.56 -22.86
CA THR A 66 -8.31 7.88 -24.02
C THR A 66 -9.08 6.58 -24.23
N ASP A 67 -9.55 6.36 -25.46
CA ASP A 67 -10.32 5.18 -25.85
C ASP A 67 -11.54 4.90 -24.94
N LEU A 68 -12.15 5.97 -24.43
CA LEU A 68 -13.35 5.97 -23.61
C LEU A 68 -14.32 7.04 -24.10
N GLU A 69 -15.57 6.64 -24.28
CA GLU A 69 -16.70 7.54 -24.52
C GLU A 69 -17.53 7.64 -23.24
N GLN A 70 -17.92 8.87 -22.87
CA GLN A 70 -18.71 9.16 -21.67
C GLN A 70 -20.09 9.70 -22.06
N GLU A 71 -21.14 9.18 -21.42
CA GLU A 71 -22.52 9.69 -21.46
C GLU A 71 -23.05 9.77 -20.03
N GLY A 72 -22.96 10.95 -19.41
CA GLY A 72 -23.26 11.09 -17.98
C GLY A 72 -22.29 10.25 -17.13
N ASP A 73 -22.83 9.33 -16.31
CA ASP A 73 -22.05 8.40 -15.49
C ASP A 73 -21.67 7.09 -16.19
N LEU A 74 -22.16 6.88 -17.43
CA LEU A 74 -21.87 5.71 -18.25
C LEU A 74 -20.61 5.94 -19.08
N TYR A 75 -19.72 4.96 -19.04
CA TYR A 75 -18.51 4.92 -19.84
C TYR A 75 -18.50 3.67 -20.73
N THR A 76 -18.08 3.84 -21.98
CA THR A 76 -17.90 2.75 -22.94
C THR A 76 -16.48 2.78 -23.48
N SER A 77 -15.76 1.66 -23.34
CA SER A 77 -14.43 1.54 -23.96
C SER A 77 -14.53 1.30 -25.46
N THR A 78 -13.66 1.96 -26.22
CA THR A 78 -13.56 1.79 -27.67
C THR A 78 -12.36 0.92 -28.06
N SER A 79 -11.42 0.70 -27.14
CA SER A 79 -10.20 -0.10 -27.32
C SER A 79 -9.98 -1.07 -26.15
N VAL A 80 -8.92 -1.88 -26.24
CA VAL A 80 -8.46 -2.80 -25.19
C VAL A 80 -7.59 -2.13 -24.11
N ASP A 81 -7.33 -0.83 -24.25
CA ASP A 81 -6.53 -0.04 -23.30
C ASP A 81 -7.21 1.32 -23.00
N PRO A 82 -8.45 1.31 -22.50
CA PRO A 82 -9.14 2.53 -22.08
C PRO A 82 -8.42 3.18 -20.89
N ARG A 83 -8.29 4.51 -20.89
CA ARG A 83 -7.58 5.24 -19.82
C ARG A 83 -8.31 6.51 -19.42
N MET A 84 -8.30 6.79 -18.13
CA MET A 84 -8.78 8.05 -17.54
C MET A 84 -7.61 8.73 -16.83
N GLU A 85 -7.09 9.82 -17.39
CA GLU A 85 -5.99 10.57 -16.81
C GLU A 85 -6.49 11.77 -16.02
N LEU A 86 -6.02 11.91 -14.79
CA LEU A 86 -6.34 12.98 -13.87
C LEU A 86 -5.10 13.82 -13.59
N ASP A 87 -5.16 15.09 -13.99
CA ASP A 87 -4.22 16.09 -13.52
C ASP A 87 -4.56 16.46 -12.07
N LEU A 88 -3.63 16.20 -11.15
CA LEU A 88 -3.84 16.53 -9.74
C LEU A 88 -3.93 18.05 -9.50
N ALA A 89 -3.46 18.89 -10.42
CA ALA A 89 -3.65 20.34 -10.35
C ALA A 89 -5.12 20.75 -10.42
N ALA A 90 -5.95 19.97 -11.14
CA ALA A 90 -7.37 20.26 -11.30
C ALA A 90 -8.18 19.96 -10.03
N VAL A 91 -7.68 19.09 -9.14
CA VAL A 91 -8.46 18.55 -8.02
C VAL A 91 -7.80 18.71 -6.64
N SER A 92 -6.53 19.11 -6.60
CA SER A 92 -5.78 19.30 -5.36
C SER A 92 -6.08 20.67 -4.74
N PRO A 93 -6.64 20.73 -3.51
CA PRO A 93 -6.92 22.01 -2.84
C PRO A 93 -5.67 22.84 -2.52
N THR A 94 -4.51 22.19 -2.46
CA THR A 94 -3.21 22.80 -2.13
C THR A 94 -2.28 22.95 -3.34
N GLY A 95 -2.77 22.59 -4.55
CA GLY A 95 -1.99 22.59 -5.78
C GLY A 95 -1.12 21.34 -5.96
N VAL A 96 -0.16 21.40 -6.88
CA VAL A 96 0.72 20.29 -7.24
C VAL A 96 2.15 20.58 -6.76
N PRO A 97 2.84 19.59 -6.16
CA PRO A 97 2.43 18.19 -6.03
C PRO A 97 1.43 17.95 -4.87
N ALA A 98 0.50 17.01 -5.08
CA ALA A 98 -0.54 16.67 -4.13
C ALA A 98 -0.20 15.42 -3.33
N TYR A 99 -0.51 15.40 -2.04
CA TYR A 99 -0.33 14.20 -1.22
C TYR A 99 -1.54 13.28 -1.36
N VAL A 100 -1.40 12.24 -2.17
CA VAL A 100 -2.43 11.22 -2.36
C VAL A 100 -2.04 9.95 -1.62
N ARG A 101 -2.91 9.50 -0.72
CA ARG A 101 -2.71 8.34 0.16
C ARG A 101 -3.58 7.16 -0.24
N ARG A 102 -4.83 7.47 -0.59
CA ARG A 102 -5.84 6.49 -0.99
C ARG A 102 -6.58 7.04 -2.20
N VAL A 103 -6.90 6.16 -3.14
CA VAL A 103 -7.93 6.40 -4.14
C VAL A 103 -9.00 5.34 -3.94
N THR A 104 -10.25 5.75 -3.86
CA THR A 104 -11.41 4.84 -3.82
C THR A 104 -12.21 5.07 -5.08
N VAL A 105 -12.45 4.01 -5.85
CA VAL A 105 -13.25 4.02 -7.07
C VAL A 105 -14.53 3.26 -6.80
N ARG A 106 -15.67 3.93 -6.98
CA ARG A 106 -17.00 3.33 -6.89
C ARG A 106 -17.56 3.17 -8.29
N VAL A 107 -17.62 1.94 -8.78
CA VAL A 107 -17.93 1.62 -10.18
C VAL A 107 -18.77 0.36 -10.30
N THR A 108 -19.71 0.33 -11.23
CA THR A 108 -20.52 -0.85 -11.57
C THR A 108 -20.25 -1.26 -13.01
N PHE A 109 -19.65 -2.42 -13.24
CA PHE A 109 -19.46 -2.99 -14.57
C PHE A 109 -20.77 -3.66 -15.03
N LEU A 110 -21.22 -3.34 -16.25
CA LEU A 110 -22.57 -3.68 -16.70
C LEU A 110 -22.63 -4.95 -17.57
N ASN A 111 -21.70 -5.08 -18.51
CA ASN A 111 -21.78 -6.09 -19.56
C ASN A 111 -20.69 -7.17 -19.49
N MET A 112 -19.56 -6.89 -18.82
CA MET A 112 -18.48 -7.86 -18.63
C MET A 112 -17.62 -7.52 -17.42
N ASP A 113 -16.86 -8.49 -16.94
CA ASP A 113 -15.80 -8.27 -15.96
C ASP A 113 -14.63 -7.50 -16.62
N PRO A 114 -14.06 -6.48 -15.96
CA PRO A 114 -13.02 -5.65 -16.54
C PRO A 114 -11.69 -6.36 -16.76
N GLY A 115 -11.49 -7.54 -16.16
CA GLY A 115 -10.21 -8.25 -16.11
C GLY A 115 -9.23 -7.61 -15.12
N GLU A 116 -8.83 -6.37 -15.39
CA GLU A 116 -7.91 -5.59 -14.55
C GLU A 116 -8.42 -4.17 -14.35
N LEU A 117 -8.54 -3.75 -13.08
CA LEU A 117 -8.71 -2.35 -12.70
C LEU A 117 -7.44 -1.91 -11.96
N SER A 118 -6.74 -0.90 -12.49
CA SER A 118 -5.48 -0.44 -11.92
C SER A 118 -5.37 1.08 -11.90
N VAL A 119 -4.48 1.58 -11.04
CA VAL A 119 -4.14 3.00 -10.97
C VAL A 119 -2.64 3.16 -11.14
N PHE A 120 -2.23 4.07 -12.01
CA PHE A 120 -0.86 4.52 -12.15
C PHE A 120 -0.71 5.91 -11.54
N TYR A 121 0.49 6.21 -11.05
CA TYR A 121 0.78 7.53 -10.49
C TYR A 121 2.06 8.13 -11.07
N LYS A 122 2.08 9.46 -11.14
CA LYS A 122 3.27 10.24 -11.54
C LYS A 122 3.96 10.83 -10.31
N PRO A 123 5.11 10.29 -9.87
CA PRO A 123 5.82 10.82 -8.70
C PRO A 123 6.71 12.03 -9.03
N ARG A 124 6.91 12.36 -10.31
CA ARG A 124 7.81 13.41 -10.78
C ARG A 124 7.10 14.34 -11.75
N ALA A 125 7.48 15.62 -11.74
CA ALA A 125 6.90 16.65 -12.59
C ALA A 125 7.27 16.50 -14.08
N ASP A 126 8.49 16.03 -14.36
CA ASP A 126 9.07 15.85 -15.69
C ASP A 126 8.68 14.51 -16.34
N MET A 127 7.82 13.72 -15.69
CA MET A 127 7.40 12.43 -16.18
C MET A 127 6.25 12.58 -17.20
N GLU A 128 6.59 12.50 -18.48
CA GLU A 128 5.63 12.63 -19.58
C GLU A 128 4.63 11.47 -19.62
N GLU A 129 5.11 10.22 -19.55
CA GLU A 129 4.27 9.02 -19.65
C GLU A 129 4.11 8.28 -18.33
N TYR A 130 3.07 7.44 -18.21
CA TYR A 130 2.88 6.55 -17.06
C TYR A 130 3.66 5.23 -17.26
N ASP A 131 4.40 4.80 -16.25
CA ASP A 131 5.24 3.60 -16.27
C ASP A 131 4.67 2.51 -15.36
N ALA A 132 4.76 1.23 -15.79
CA ALA A 132 4.32 0.07 -15.02
C ALA A 132 4.98 -0.08 -13.64
N THR A 133 6.14 0.52 -13.44
CA THR A 133 6.85 0.63 -12.15
C THR A 133 6.04 1.42 -11.12
N TYR A 134 5.20 2.35 -11.57
CA TYR A 134 4.35 3.20 -10.73
C TYR A 134 2.88 2.80 -10.81
N ARG A 135 2.61 1.49 -10.96
CA ARG A 135 1.26 0.90 -10.91
C ARG A 135 0.93 0.40 -9.50
N VAL A 136 -0.28 0.69 -9.06
CA VAL A 136 -0.91 0.07 -7.88
C VAL A 136 -2.15 -0.71 -8.27
N TRP A 137 -2.29 -1.88 -7.65
CA TRP A 137 -3.38 -2.80 -7.92
C TRP A 137 -4.54 -2.55 -6.96
N ALA A 138 -5.76 -2.78 -7.44
CA ALA A 138 -6.95 -2.61 -6.63
C ALA A 138 -6.99 -3.62 -5.48
N HIS A 139 -7.37 -3.14 -4.30
CA HIS A 139 -7.99 -3.96 -3.28
C HIS A 139 -9.51 -3.92 -3.51
N LYS A 140 -10.09 -5.04 -3.96
CA LYS A 140 -11.55 -5.16 -4.05
C LYS A 140 -12.10 -5.29 -2.63
N GLU A 141 -12.91 -4.32 -2.22
CA GLU A 141 -13.58 -4.35 -0.92
C GLU A 141 -14.65 -5.46 -0.89
N ALA A 142 -15.16 -5.76 0.31
CA ALA A 142 -16.26 -6.73 0.45
C ALA A 142 -17.56 -6.26 -0.20
N GLU A 143 -17.73 -4.94 -0.37
CA GLU A 143 -18.82 -4.33 -1.12
C GLU A 143 -18.50 -4.39 -2.62
N ASP A 144 -19.39 -5.01 -3.40
CA ASP A 144 -19.23 -5.08 -4.85
C ASP A 144 -19.21 -3.67 -5.47
N GLY A 145 -18.24 -3.44 -6.35
CA GLY A 145 -18.07 -2.17 -7.03
C GLY A 145 -17.28 -1.11 -6.28
N VAL A 146 -16.71 -1.42 -5.10
CA VAL A 146 -15.79 -0.52 -4.39
C VAL A 146 -14.36 -1.06 -4.47
N TYR A 147 -13.49 -0.28 -5.09
CA TYR A 147 -12.08 -0.62 -5.28
C TYR A 147 -11.20 0.43 -4.62
N THR A 148 -10.26 -0.02 -3.80
CA THR A 148 -9.39 0.88 -3.04
C THR A 148 -7.92 0.67 -3.36
N PHE A 149 -7.21 1.76 -3.54
CA PHE A 149 -5.79 1.78 -3.90
C PHE A 149 -5.03 2.49 -2.80
N THR A 150 -3.95 1.87 -2.30
CA THR A 150 -3.02 2.52 -1.37
C THR A 150 -1.81 3.00 -2.15
N LEU A 151 -1.63 4.32 -2.22
CA LEU A 151 -0.53 4.93 -2.96
C LEU A 151 0.71 5.09 -2.07
N PRO A 152 1.92 5.17 -2.66
CA PRO A 152 3.13 5.41 -1.90
C PRO A 152 3.03 6.73 -1.14
N ARG A 153 3.74 6.80 -0.01
CA ARG A 153 3.77 8.01 0.78
C ARG A 153 4.67 9.04 0.11
N GLY A 154 4.07 9.96 -0.64
CA GLY A 154 4.78 11.03 -1.32
C GLY A 154 3.84 12.05 -1.96
N ALA A 155 4.45 13.06 -2.56
CA ALA A 155 3.74 14.05 -3.35
C ALA A 155 3.69 13.56 -4.81
N LEU A 156 2.52 13.67 -5.44
CA LEU A 156 2.24 13.15 -6.78
C LEU A 156 1.79 14.29 -7.71
N TYR A 157 1.96 14.07 -9.01
CA TYR A 157 1.69 15.03 -10.07
C TYR A 157 0.50 14.65 -10.95
N GLY A 158 0.15 13.37 -11.03
CA GLY A 158 -0.96 12.88 -11.84
C GLY A 158 -1.34 11.45 -11.48
N LEU A 159 -2.57 11.08 -11.85
CA LEU A 159 -3.09 9.72 -11.74
C LEU A 159 -3.64 9.26 -13.08
N ARG A 160 -3.49 7.98 -13.40
CA ARG A 160 -4.18 7.32 -14.52
C ARG A 160 -4.96 6.14 -13.99
N LEU A 161 -6.25 6.10 -14.27
CA LEU A 161 -7.11 4.97 -13.94
C LEU A 161 -7.34 4.17 -15.22
N ASP A 162 -7.07 2.87 -15.15
CA ASP A 162 -7.31 1.93 -16.26
C ASP A 162 -8.51 1.08 -15.85
N PRO A 163 -9.73 1.36 -16.37
CA PRO A 163 -10.97 0.72 -15.92
C PRO A 163 -11.11 -0.75 -16.33
N GLY A 164 -10.33 -1.22 -17.30
CA GLY A 164 -10.43 -2.58 -17.84
C GLY A 164 -9.49 -2.80 -19.03
N ILE A 165 -9.48 -4.02 -19.56
CA ILE A 165 -8.59 -4.45 -20.66
C ILE A 165 -9.34 -4.88 -21.94
N TYR A 166 -10.62 -4.53 -22.04
CA TYR A 166 -11.50 -4.99 -23.13
C TYR A 166 -12.15 -3.81 -23.86
N SER A 167 -12.32 -3.96 -25.18
CA SER A 167 -13.13 -3.05 -26.02
C SER A 167 -14.61 -3.36 -25.90
N GLY A 168 -15.46 -2.35 -25.96
CA GLY A 168 -16.91 -2.46 -25.79
C GLY A 168 -17.35 -2.70 -24.34
N MET A 169 -16.45 -2.62 -23.36
CA MET A 169 -16.78 -2.71 -21.94
C MET A 169 -17.59 -1.48 -21.53
N GLN A 170 -18.67 -1.71 -20.80
CA GLN A 170 -19.55 -0.67 -20.27
C GLN A 170 -19.54 -0.69 -18.75
N PHE A 171 -19.36 0.49 -18.15
CA PHE A 171 -19.41 0.64 -16.70
C PHE A 171 -20.03 1.97 -16.30
N ARG A 172 -20.70 1.99 -15.15
CA ARG A 172 -21.14 3.23 -14.50
C ARG A 172 -20.17 3.62 -13.42
N LEU A 173 -19.51 4.75 -13.59
CA LEU A 173 -18.65 5.33 -12.57
C LEU A 173 -19.52 6.19 -11.65
N LYS A 174 -19.61 5.82 -10.38
CA LYS A 174 -20.34 6.61 -9.39
C LYS A 174 -19.48 7.76 -8.89
N SER A 175 -18.28 7.45 -8.39
CA SER A 175 -17.32 8.46 -7.97
C SER A 175 -15.90 7.93 -7.87
N VAL A 176 -14.96 8.85 -7.96
CA VAL A 176 -13.55 8.66 -7.60
C VAL A 176 -13.25 9.57 -6.42
N ILE A 177 -12.88 8.97 -5.29
CA ILE A 177 -12.61 9.68 -4.04
C ILE A 177 -11.12 9.61 -3.74
N ILE A 178 -10.47 10.76 -3.74
CA ILE A 178 -9.09 10.95 -3.32
C ILE A 178 -9.07 11.15 -1.81
N ASN A 179 -8.15 10.47 -1.13
CA ASN A 179 -7.88 10.59 0.30
C ASN A 179 -9.09 10.34 1.20
N GLU A 180 -10.01 9.46 0.79
CA GLU A 180 -11.11 8.99 1.65
C GLU A 180 -10.56 8.56 3.01
N PRO A 181 -11.07 9.13 4.13
CA PRO A 181 -10.59 8.81 5.47
C PRO A 181 -10.67 7.31 5.75
N ARG A 182 -9.66 6.81 6.45
CA ARG A 182 -9.63 5.43 6.96
C ARG A 182 -10.06 5.41 8.40
N GLY A 183 -10.89 4.44 8.78
CA GLY A 183 -11.15 4.16 10.19
C GLY A 183 -9.84 3.81 10.92
N PHE A 184 -9.76 4.13 12.21
CA PHE A 184 -8.56 3.83 13.02
C PHE A 184 -8.16 2.34 12.95
N PHE A 185 -9.12 1.44 13.01
CA PHE A 185 -8.86 0.00 12.98
C PHE A 185 -8.40 -0.52 11.60
N GLU A 186 -8.72 0.18 10.50
CA GLU A 186 -8.26 -0.19 9.16
C GLU A 186 -6.73 -0.17 9.04
N TRP A 187 -6.05 0.68 9.82
CA TRP A 187 -4.58 0.75 9.85
C TRP A 187 -3.90 -0.51 10.37
N PHE A 188 -4.65 -1.37 11.06
CA PHE A 188 -4.15 -2.61 11.66
C PHE A 188 -4.63 -3.86 10.91
N LEU A 189 -5.40 -3.70 9.83
CA LEU A 189 -5.86 -4.83 9.04
C LEU A 189 -4.65 -5.47 8.32
N PRO A 190 -4.44 -6.79 8.50
CA PRO A 190 -3.31 -7.47 7.90
C PRO A 190 -3.51 -7.62 6.39
N THR A 191 -2.51 -7.20 5.62
CA THR A 191 -2.48 -7.45 4.17
C THR A 191 -1.96 -8.86 3.88
N ARG A 192 -2.25 -9.40 2.68
CA ARG A 192 -1.70 -10.71 2.26
C ARG A 192 -0.17 -10.77 2.32
N PRO A 193 0.59 -9.75 1.85
CA PRO A 193 2.04 -9.71 2.03
C PRO A 193 2.45 -9.67 3.50
N TRP A 194 1.71 -8.94 4.35
CA TRP A 194 2.02 -8.91 5.78
C TRP A 194 1.83 -10.28 6.44
N LEU A 195 0.77 -11.02 6.10
CA LEU A 195 0.54 -12.39 6.59
C LEU A 195 1.67 -13.34 6.19
N LEU A 196 2.17 -13.23 4.95
CA LEU A 196 3.33 -13.98 4.51
C LEU A 196 4.58 -13.61 5.33
N CYS A 197 4.82 -12.31 5.52
CA CYS A 197 5.94 -11.82 6.34
C CYS A 197 5.83 -12.31 7.79
N LEU A 198 4.63 -12.36 8.37
CA LEU A 198 4.40 -12.86 9.72
C LEU A 198 4.85 -14.31 9.87
N VAL A 199 4.61 -15.16 8.87
CA VAL A 199 5.04 -16.57 8.89
C VAL A 199 6.55 -16.70 8.67
N VAL A 200 7.11 -15.93 7.72
CA VAL A 200 8.47 -16.14 7.22
C VAL A 200 9.52 -15.37 8.03
N VAL A 201 9.32 -14.07 8.24
CA VAL A 201 10.35 -13.16 8.78
C VAL A 201 10.78 -13.55 10.19
N PRO A 202 9.88 -13.81 11.15
CA PRO A 202 10.29 -14.20 12.51
C PRO A 202 11.09 -15.50 12.56
N LEU A 203 10.70 -16.50 11.75
CA LEU A 203 11.38 -17.81 11.71
C LEU A 203 12.78 -17.70 11.09
N LEU A 204 12.90 -16.99 9.96
CA LEU A 204 14.21 -16.74 9.35
C LEU A 204 15.11 -15.94 10.29
N THR A 205 14.56 -14.91 10.95
CA THR A 205 15.32 -14.09 11.91
C THR A 205 15.83 -14.93 13.06
N ALA A 206 14.98 -15.76 13.67
CA ALA A 206 15.38 -16.66 14.76
C ALA A 206 16.50 -17.63 14.31
N SER A 207 16.38 -18.16 13.09
CA SER A 207 17.38 -19.06 12.50
C SER A 207 18.73 -18.36 12.32
N VAL A 208 18.75 -17.18 11.70
CA VAL A 208 19.97 -16.38 11.51
C VAL A 208 20.63 -16.04 12.86
N LEU A 209 19.84 -15.57 13.83
CA LEU A 209 20.34 -15.24 15.16
C LEU A 209 20.95 -16.46 15.86
N LYS A 210 20.34 -17.65 15.71
CA LYS A 210 20.88 -18.89 16.26
C LYS A 210 22.21 -19.27 15.62
N TYR A 211 22.31 -19.22 14.30
CA TYR A 211 23.56 -19.53 13.59
C TYR A 211 24.69 -18.56 13.97
N LEU A 212 24.40 -17.26 14.07
CA LEU A 212 25.38 -16.26 14.52
C LEU A 212 25.86 -16.53 15.95
N ALA A 213 24.97 -16.91 16.86
CA ALA A 213 25.34 -17.25 18.24
C ALA A 213 26.25 -18.49 18.31
N LEU A 214 25.96 -19.52 17.50
CA LEU A 214 26.79 -20.72 17.41
C LEU A 214 28.17 -20.43 16.80
N ALA A 215 28.21 -19.63 15.72
CA ALA A 215 29.47 -19.23 15.08
C ALA A 215 30.35 -18.41 16.04
N ALA A 216 29.76 -17.48 16.78
CA ALA A 216 30.47 -16.69 17.80
C ALA A 216 31.02 -17.58 18.92
N ALA A 217 30.25 -18.56 19.39
CA ALA A 217 30.69 -19.52 20.41
C ALA A 217 31.87 -20.37 19.91
N ALA A 218 31.81 -20.87 18.68
CA ALA A 218 32.88 -21.65 18.06
C ALA A 218 34.17 -20.82 17.89
N LEU A 219 34.06 -19.57 17.46
CA LEU A 219 35.20 -18.64 17.34
C LEU A 219 35.81 -18.32 18.72
N GLY A 220 34.98 -18.12 19.74
CA GLY A 220 35.43 -17.90 21.12
C GLY A 220 36.19 -19.11 21.67
N ALA A 221 35.67 -20.32 21.46
CA ALA A 221 36.31 -21.56 21.89
C ALA A 221 37.67 -21.77 21.21
N ARG A 222 37.78 -21.50 19.90
CA ARG A 222 39.06 -21.57 19.16
C ARG A 222 40.10 -20.58 19.71
N ARG A 223 39.69 -19.35 20.02
CA ARG A 223 40.60 -18.33 20.61
C ARG A 223 41.06 -18.69 22.03
N ALA A 224 40.24 -19.41 22.80
CA ALA A 224 40.62 -19.88 24.13
C ALA A 224 41.53 -21.11 24.07
N GLY A 225 41.31 -22.03 23.12
CA GLY A 225 42.12 -23.24 22.93
C GLY A 225 43.49 -23.00 22.28
N GLY A 226 43.70 -21.88 21.58
CA GLY A 226 45.01 -21.49 21.03
C GLY A 226 45.92 -20.71 22.00
N LYS A 227 45.58 -20.66 23.29
CA LYS A 227 46.36 -20.00 24.36
C LYS A 227 47.08 -20.98 25.30
N THR A 228 47.28 -22.22 24.87
CA THR A 228 48.17 -23.21 25.52
C THR A 228 49.47 -23.29 24.75
#